data_AF-A0A0F5W180-F1
#
_entry.id   AF-A0A0F5W180-F1
#
_cell.length_a   1.000
_cell.length_b   1.000
_cell.length_c   1.000
_cell.angle_alpha   90.00
_cell.angle_beta   90.00
_cell.angle_gamma   90.00
#
_symmetry.space_group_name_H-M   'P 1'
#
loop_
_entity.id
_entity.type
_entity.pdbx_description
1 polymer ?
#
loop_
_entity_poly.entity_id
_entity_poly.type
_entity_poly.pdbx_seq_one_letter_code
_entity_poly.pdbx_strand_id
1 'polypeptide(L)'
;MYVHSAGKAGLDAGELCGLPTTGVTATRDVGHIVGLGANCVLYMPLVCDLGEVCRLLESGANIVTTRGQFHHPGSMDPTGR
;
A
#
# COMPACT_ATOMS: atom_id res chain seq x y z
N MET A 1 -6.27 2.62 -5.69
CA MET A 1 -5.66 1.39 -5.13
C MET A 1 -4.28 1.21 -5.74
N TYR A 2 -3.22 0.95 -4.96
CA TYR A 2 -1.89 0.69 -5.52
C TYR A 2 -1.75 -0.77 -5.99
N VAL A 3 -1.12 -0.99 -7.14
CA VAL A 3 -0.80 -2.32 -7.67
C VAL A 3 0.62 -2.33 -8.24
N HIS A 4 1.29 -3.49 -8.22
CA HIS A 4 2.63 -3.62 -8.80
C HIS A 4 2.62 -4.13 -10.24
N SER A 5 1.67 -5.00 -10.61
CA SER A 5 1.59 -5.61 -11.93
C SER A 5 0.99 -4.66 -12.97
N ALA A 6 1.64 -4.53 -14.13
CA ALA A 6 1.17 -3.72 -15.25
C ALA A 6 -0.27 -4.07 -15.68
N GLY A 7 -0.61 -5.35 -15.77
CA GLY A 7 -1.94 -5.81 -16.20
C GLY A 7 -3.09 -5.47 -15.26
N LYS A 8 -2.83 -4.91 -14.07
CA LYS A 8 -3.86 -4.43 -13.14
C LYS A 8 -4.04 -2.91 -13.18
N ALA A 9 -3.11 -2.18 -13.79
CA ALA A 9 -3.16 -0.72 -13.80
C ALA A 9 -4.34 -0.24 -14.65
N GLY A 10 -5.10 0.73 -14.15
CA GLY A 10 -6.28 1.29 -14.83
C GLY A 10 -7.56 0.46 -14.68
N LEU A 11 -7.50 -0.76 -14.13
CA LEU A 11 -8.68 -1.58 -13.86
C LEU A 11 -9.37 -1.16 -12.55
N ASP A 12 -10.66 -1.45 -12.45
CA ASP A 12 -11.42 -1.21 -11.21
C ASP A 12 -11.19 -2.33 -10.18
N ALA A 13 -11.16 -1.97 -8.89
CA ALA A 13 -11.00 -2.94 -7.81
C ALA A 13 -12.09 -4.02 -7.78
N GLY A 14 -13.34 -3.68 -8.10
CA GLY A 14 -14.45 -4.62 -8.20
C GLY A 14 -14.22 -5.64 -9.29
N GLU A 15 -13.83 -5.19 -10.49
CA GLU A 15 -13.51 -6.07 -11.63
C GLU A 15 -12.36 -7.03 -11.30
N LEU A 16 -11.29 -6.53 -10.66
CA LEU A 16 -10.17 -7.35 -10.21
C LEU A 16 -10.58 -8.44 -9.20
N CYS A 17 -11.67 -8.21 -8.46
CA CYS A 17 -12.23 -9.14 -7.48
C CYS A 17 -13.38 -10.00 -8.03
N GLY A 18 -13.77 -9.84 -9.30
CA GLY A 18 -14.94 -10.53 -9.88
C GLY A 18 -16.27 -10.04 -9.30
N LEU A 19 -16.33 -8.77 -8.88
CA LEU A 19 -17.48 -8.10 -8.28
C LEU A 19 -17.92 -6.90 -9.16
N PRO A 20 -19.11 -6.30 -8.92
CA PRO A 20 -19.50 -5.07 -9.61
C PRO A 20 -18.49 -3.95 -9.42
N THR A 21 -18.38 -3.07 -10.44
CA THR A 21 -17.50 -1.90 -10.45
C THR A 21 -17.73 -1.00 -9.23
N THR A 22 -16.63 -0.53 -8.65
CA THR A 22 -16.60 0.23 -7.38
C THR A 22 -16.26 1.71 -7.58
N GLY A 23 -15.72 2.08 -8.75
CA GLY A 23 -15.15 3.40 -9.02
C GLY A 23 -13.74 3.59 -8.47
N VAL A 24 -13.12 2.55 -7.92
CA VAL A 24 -11.77 2.58 -7.36
C VAL A 24 -10.77 2.06 -8.38
N THR A 25 -10.17 2.98 -9.14
CA THR A 25 -9.16 2.65 -10.15
C THR A 25 -7.82 2.24 -9.51
N ALA A 26 -7.23 1.17 -10.04
CA ALA A 26 -5.90 0.72 -9.68
C ALA A 26 -4.81 1.55 -10.37
N THR A 27 -3.74 1.88 -9.66
CA THR A 27 -2.60 2.68 -10.15
C THR A 27 -1.28 2.02 -9.76
N ARG A 28 -0.24 2.25 -10.58
CA ARG A 28 1.15 1.90 -10.26
C ARG A 28 1.98 3.09 -9.79
N ASP A 29 1.34 4.23 -9.59
CA ASP A 29 1.97 5.42 -9.03
C ASP A 29 1.64 5.53 -7.54
N VAL A 30 2.66 5.32 -6.70
CA VAL A 30 2.54 5.49 -5.25
C VAL A 30 2.36 6.96 -4.85
N GLY A 31 2.86 7.90 -5.67
CA GLY A 31 2.69 9.33 -5.46
C GLY A 31 1.22 9.73 -5.56
N HIS A 32 0.47 9.15 -6.51
CA HIS A 32 -0.98 9.32 -6.57
C HIS A 32 -1.65 8.88 -5.26
N ILE A 33 -1.25 7.73 -4.68
CA ILE A 33 -1.83 7.23 -3.42
C ILE A 33 -1.51 8.13 -2.24
N VAL A 34 -0.26 8.58 -2.13
CA VAL A 34 0.19 9.54 -1.12
C VAL A 34 -0.59 10.85 -1.22
N GLY A 35 -0.85 11.33 -2.45
CA GLY A 35 -1.59 12.56 -2.73
C GLY A 35 -3.10 12.49 -2.49
N LEU A 36 -3.68 11.30 -2.22
CA LEU A 36 -5.12 11.17 -1.96
C LEU A 36 -5.57 11.81 -0.64
N GLY A 37 -4.65 12.10 0.27
CA GLY A 37 -5.00 12.56 1.63
C GLY A 37 -5.70 11.48 2.46
N ALA A 38 -5.38 10.21 2.22
CA ALA A 38 -5.96 9.09 2.95
C ALA A 38 -5.56 9.15 4.44
N ASN A 39 -6.52 8.97 5.34
CA ASN A 39 -6.23 8.96 6.79
C ASN A 39 -5.58 7.65 7.25
N CYS A 40 -5.81 6.57 6.51
CA CYS A 40 -5.30 5.24 6.81
C CYS A 40 -5.07 4.47 5.51
N VAL A 41 -3.98 3.70 5.45
CA VAL A 41 -3.62 2.84 4.33
C VAL A 41 -3.50 1.39 4.81
N LEU A 42 -4.17 0.51 4.09
CA LEU A 42 -4.01 -0.94 4.25
C LEU A 42 -2.81 -1.39 3.41
N TYR A 43 -1.69 -1.65 4.06
CA TYR A 43 -0.41 -2.00 3.40
C TYR A 43 -0.13 -3.49 3.52
N MET A 44 -0.42 -4.27 2.47
CA MET A 44 -0.19 -5.72 2.43
C MET A 44 0.54 -6.21 1.17
N PRO A 45 1.77 -5.77 0.91
CA PRO A 45 2.58 -6.38 -0.13
C PRO A 45 3.23 -7.70 0.33
N LEU A 46 3.55 -8.55 -0.65
CA LEU A 46 4.31 -9.78 -0.43
C LEU A 46 5.73 -9.51 0.12
N VAL A 47 6.36 -8.44 -0.37
CA VAL A 47 7.66 -7.95 0.11
C VAL A 47 7.45 -6.55 0.66
N CYS A 48 7.94 -6.30 1.87
CA CYS A 48 7.82 -4.98 2.48
C CYS A 48 8.91 -4.06 1.96
N ASP A 49 8.52 -2.86 1.56
CA ASP A 49 9.42 -1.77 1.21
C ASP A 49 9.29 -0.68 2.27
N LEU A 50 10.35 -0.48 3.06
CA LEU A 50 10.35 0.54 4.11
C LEU A 50 10.31 1.96 3.54
N GLY A 51 10.81 2.18 2.32
CA GLY A 51 10.69 3.47 1.65
C GLY A 51 9.24 3.80 1.31
N GLU A 52 8.45 2.82 0.86
CA GLU A 52 7.00 3.01 0.69
C GLU A 52 6.29 3.28 2.02
N VAL A 53 6.63 2.53 3.07
CA VAL A 53 6.07 2.72 4.42
C VAL A 53 6.36 4.14 4.93
N CYS A 54 7.61 4.60 4.85
CA CYS A 54 7.99 5.94 5.28
C CYS A 54 7.25 7.02 4.49
N ARG A 55 7.18 6.92 3.15
CA ARG A 55 6.44 7.88 2.32
C ARG A 55 4.96 7.96 2.67
N LEU A 56 4.35 6.81 2.97
CA LEU A 56 2.95 6.75 3.41
C LEU A 56 2.75 7.40 4.78
N LEU A 57 3.66 7.18 5.74
CA LEU A 57 3.58 7.80 7.07
C LEU A 57 3.86 9.31 7.00
N GLU A 58 4.82 9.74 6.18
CA GLU A 58 5.16 11.15 5.94
C GLU A 58 3.98 11.95 5.35
N SER A 59 3.04 11.29 4.65
CA SER A 59 1.82 11.92 4.16
C SER A 59 0.81 12.25 5.28
N GLY A 60 1.05 11.75 6.49
CA GLY A 60 0.14 11.85 7.63
C GLY A 60 -0.85 10.67 7.72
N ALA A 61 -0.76 9.68 6.82
CA ALA A 61 -1.60 8.49 6.88
C ALA A 61 -1.14 7.54 7.99
N ASN A 62 -2.10 6.88 8.64
CA ASN A 62 -1.81 5.71 9.48
C ASN A 62 -1.66 4.46 8.60
N ILE A 63 -0.92 3.45 9.08
CA ILE A 63 -0.76 2.17 8.37
C ILE A 63 -1.33 1.03 9.19
N VAL A 64 -2.16 0.20 8.53
CA VAL A 64 -2.57 -1.12 9.02
C VAL A 64 -1.94 -2.19 8.14
N THR A 65 -1.33 -3.19 8.77
CA THR A 65 -0.61 -4.23 8.04
C THR A 65 -0.55 -5.55 8.82
N THR A 66 -0.46 -6.67 8.11
CA THR A 66 -0.19 -7.99 8.68
C THR A 66 1.30 -8.36 8.61
N ARG A 67 2.16 -7.43 8.20
CA ARG A 67 3.62 -7.62 8.12
C ARG A 67 4.21 -7.88 9.51
N GLY A 68 4.48 -9.16 9.79
CA GLY A 68 4.93 -9.61 11.12
C GLY A 68 6.23 -8.97 11.62
N GLN A 69 7.09 -8.45 10.74
CA GLN A 69 8.34 -7.82 11.18
C GLN A 69 8.11 -6.57 12.04
N PHE A 70 6.99 -5.85 11.88
CA PHE A 70 6.63 -4.71 12.73
C PHE A 70 6.12 -5.12 14.11
N HIS A 71 5.62 -6.35 14.26
CA HIS A 71 5.17 -6.86 15.56
C HIS A 71 6.34 -7.24 16.46
N HIS A 72 7.51 -7.53 15.88
CA HIS A 72 8.74 -7.78 16.61
C HIS A 72 9.90 -6.92 16.07
N PRO A 73 9.98 -5.62 16.45
CA PRO A 73 10.98 -4.68 15.94
C PRO A 73 12.43 -5.12 16.09
N GLY A 74 12.74 -5.99 17.06
CA GLY A 74 14.07 -6.54 17.27
C GLY A 74 14.56 -7.48 16.16
N SER A 75 13.65 -7.98 15.32
CA SER A 75 13.95 -8.87 14.18
C SER A 75 14.09 -8.13 12.85
N MET A 76 13.83 -6.83 12.82
CA MET A 76 14.02 -6.01 11.62
C MET A 76 15.50 -5.77 11.36
N ASP A 77 15.85 -5.51 10.09
CA ASP A 77 17.18 -5.01 9.74
C ASP A 77 17.49 -3.77 10.60
N PRO A 78 18.63 -3.73 11.31
CA PRO A 78 19.00 -2.59 12.16
C PRO A 78 18.96 -1.23 11.44
N THR A 79 19.18 -1.21 10.12
CA THR A 79 19.12 0.02 9.31
C THR A 79 17.70 0.51 9.04
N GLY A 80 16.69 -0.34 9.25
CA GLY A 80 15.27 -0.05 9.08
C GLY A 80 14.46 -0.04 10.37
N ARG A 81 15.14 -0.02 11.52
CA ARG A 81 14.53 0.01 12.86
C ARG A 81 14.34 1.44 13.39
#